data_AF-A0A6N7S927-F1
#
_entry.id   AF-A0A6N7S927-F1
#
_cell.length_a   1.000
_cell.length_b   1.000
_cell.length_c   1.000
_cell.angle_alpha   90.00
_cell.angle_beta   90.00
_cell.angle_gamma   90.00
#
_symmetry.space_group_name_H-M   'P 1'
#
loop_
_entity.id
_entity.type
_entity.pdbx_description
1 polymer ?
#
loop_
_entity_poly.entity_id
_entity_poly.type
_entity_poly.pdbx_seq_one_letter_code
_entity_poly.pdbx_strand_id
1 'polypeptide(L)'
;MKCSEALRRRIDELCKKYNLTYSSLSNKACGNSTISSFMSKPQETLYIPTIYCICLALDISIKEFFDSPCFDQIDEILETRRKILIEENQEKSRKKKKGKGKKEDPDSKE
;
A
#
# COMPACT_ATOMS: atom_id res chain seq x y z
N MET A 1 3.89 5.30 5.04
CA MET A 1 4.84 4.58 4.17
C MET A 1 4.21 4.38 2.79
N LYS A 2 4.96 4.51 1.69
CA LYS A 2 4.45 4.20 0.32
C LYS A 2 4.77 2.74 -0.04
N CYS A 3 3.99 2.13 -0.95
CA CYS A 3 4.26 0.77 -1.43
C CYS A 3 5.69 0.59 -1.99
N SER A 4 6.20 1.59 -2.73
CA SER A 4 7.57 1.56 -3.25
C SER A 4 8.63 1.54 -2.15
N GLU A 5 8.35 2.14 -0.99
CA GLU A 5 9.25 2.09 0.16
C GLU A 5 9.26 0.71 0.81
N ALA A 6 8.11 0.03 0.88
CA ALA A 6 8.03 -1.33 1.44
C ALA A 6 8.75 -2.33 0.56
N LEU A 7 8.60 -2.20 -0.76
CA LEU A 7 9.35 -2.98 -1.73
C LEU A 7 10.86 -2.80 -1.56
N ARG A 8 11.35 -1.57 -1.36
CA ARG A 8 12.78 -1.31 -1.11
C ARG A 8 13.27 -1.97 0.16
N ARG A 9 12.54 -1.80 1.27
CA ARG A 9 12.90 -2.43 2.54
C ARG A 9 12.90 -3.95 2.41
N ARG A 10 11.92 -4.53 1.72
CA ARG A 10 11.88 -5.96 1.47
C ARG A 10 13.06 -6.46 0.64
N ILE A 11 13.45 -5.73 -0.41
CA ILE A 11 14.63 -6.07 -1.21
C ILE A 11 15.90 -5.98 -0.37
N ASP A 12 16.04 -4.95 0.46
CA ASP A 12 17.17 -4.81 1.38
C ASP A 12 17.24 -5.93 2.42
N GLU A 13 16.11 -6.33 3.01
CA GLU A 13 16.00 -7.50 3.90
C GLU A 13 16.49 -8.79 3.21
N LEU A 14 16.04 -9.03 1.98
CA LEU A 14 16.42 -10.21 1.21
C LEU A 14 17.92 -10.17 0.87
N CYS A 15 18.43 -9.02 0.43
CA CYS A 15 19.86 -8.83 0.18
C CYS A 15 20.69 -9.13 1.43
N LYS A 16 20.28 -8.63 2.60
CA LYS A 16 20.96 -8.92 3.88
C LYS A 16 20.86 -10.40 4.26
N LYS A 17 19.68 -11.01 4.14
CA LYS A 17 19.43 -12.43 4.46
C LYS A 17 20.28 -13.38 3.61
N TYR A 18 20.45 -13.08 2.33
CA TYR A 18 21.21 -13.90 1.39
C TYR A 18 22.66 -13.42 1.17
N ASN A 19 23.12 -12.42 1.93
CA ASN A 19 24.45 -11.80 1.80
C ASN A 19 24.78 -11.35 0.36
N LEU A 20 23.82 -10.69 -0.29
CA LEU A 20 23.91 -10.19 -1.66
C LEU A 20 23.96 -8.67 -1.69
N THR A 21 24.72 -8.11 -2.64
CA THR A 21 24.58 -6.69 -3.01
C THR A 21 23.39 -6.49 -3.95
N TYR A 22 22.88 -5.26 -4.07
CA TYR A 22 21.81 -4.94 -5.03
C TYR A 22 22.20 -5.28 -6.47
N SER A 23 23.47 -5.07 -6.83
CA SER A 23 24.00 -5.43 -8.15
C SER A 23 24.08 -6.95 -8.34
N SER A 24 24.51 -7.69 -7.32
CA SER A 24 24.54 -9.16 -7.36
C SER A 24 23.12 -9.73 -7.52
N LEU A 25 22.14 -9.19 -6.78
CA LEU A 25 20.73 -9.59 -6.92
C LEU A 25 20.19 -9.23 -8.30
N SER A 26 20.50 -8.04 -8.81
CA SER A 26 20.12 -7.59 -10.16
C SER A 26 20.59 -8.55 -11.24
N ASN A 27 21.86 -8.94 -11.18
CA ASN A 27 22.47 -9.90 -12.10
C ASN A 27 21.84 -11.29 -12.00
N LYS A 28 21.46 -11.73 -10.79
CA LYS A 28 20.84 -13.05 -10.57
C LYS A 28 19.37 -13.11 -11.01
N ALA A 29 18.63 -12.00 -10.87
CA ALA A 29 17.18 -11.93 -11.09
C ALA A 29 16.80 -11.75 -12.57
N CYS A 30 16.86 -10.52 -13.09
CA CYS A 30 16.49 -10.23 -14.48
C CYS A 30 17.71 -9.87 -15.36
N GLY A 31 18.94 -9.95 -14.84
CA GLY A 31 20.17 -9.67 -15.60
C GLY A 31 20.32 -8.20 -16.05
N ASN A 32 19.56 -7.27 -15.48
CA ASN A 32 19.54 -5.86 -15.86
C ASN A 32 19.69 -4.94 -14.63
N SER A 33 19.92 -3.65 -14.85
CA SER A 33 20.13 -2.66 -13.78
C SER A 33 18.84 -2.18 -13.11
N THR A 34 17.67 -2.79 -13.40
CA THR A 34 16.37 -2.32 -12.91
C THR A 34 16.26 -2.35 -11.40
N ILE A 35 16.74 -3.41 -10.73
CA ILE A 35 16.66 -3.50 -9.27
C ILE A 35 17.62 -2.49 -8.62
N SER A 36 18.86 -2.37 -9.09
CA SER A 36 19.81 -1.36 -8.60
C SER A 36 19.32 0.08 -8.83
N SER A 37 18.70 0.36 -9.98
CA SER A 37 18.12 1.67 -10.31
C SER A 37 16.92 1.97 -9.43
N PHE A 38 16.03 0.98 -9.25
CA PHE A 38 14.92 1.07 -8.32
C PHE A 38 15.44 1.42 -6.94
N MET A 39 16.39 0.68 -6.37
CA MET A 39 16.94 0.96 -5.03
C MET A 39 17.55 2.36 -4.89
N SER A 40 18.21 2.88 -5.93
CA SER A 40 18.89 4.19 -5.89
C SER A 40 17.95 5.38 -6.11
N LYS A 41 16.89 5.24 -6.90
CA LYS A 41 16.03 6.37 -7.31
C LYS A 41 14.65 6.27 -6.65
N PRO A 42 14.27 7.19 -5.75
CA PRO A 42 13.02 7.12 -4.99
C PRO A 42 11.74 7.20 -5.85
N GLN A 43 11.83 7.78 -7.05
CA GLN A 43 10.69 7.94 -7.97
C GLN A 43 10.45 6.73 -8.87
N GLU A 44 11.38 5.77 -8.91
CA GLU A 44 11.20 4.59 -9.74
C GLU A 44 10.20 3.61 -9.12
N THR A 45 9.47 2.95 -10.02
CA THR A 45 8.47 1.93 -9.70
C THR A 45 9.01 0.57 -10.11
N LEU A 46 8.80 -0.43 -9.26
CA LEU A 46 9.11 -1.81 -9.56
C LEU A 46 7.83 -2.53 -9.98
N TYR A 47 7.88 -3.26 -11.09
CA TYR A 47 6.73 -4.01 -11.60
C TYR A 47 6.74 -5.45 -11.09
N ILE A 48 5.55 -6.05 -11.04
CA ILE A 48 5.35 -7.45 -10.59
C ILE A 48 6.25 -8.45 -11.34
N PRO A 49 6.46 -8.37 -12.67
CA PRO A 49 7.37 -9.28 -13.36
C PRO A 49 8.81 -9.23 -12.83
N THR A 50 9.30 -8.05 -12.44
CA THR A 50 10.63 -7.90 -11.85
C THR A 50 10.69 -8.51 -10.45
N ILE A 51 9.63 -8.36 -9.66
CA ILE A 51 9.50 -9.03 -8.34
C ILE A 51 9.50 -10.55 -8.53
N TYR A 52 8.84 -11.05 -9.56
CA TYR A 52 8.85 -12.47 -9.87
C TYR A 52 10.25 -12.98 -10.26
N CYS A 53 11.04 -12.22 -11.04
CA CYS A 53 12.46 -12.58 -11.26
C CYS A 53 13.23 -12.71 -9.95
N ILE A 54 13.02 -11.79 -8.99
CA ILE A 54 13.69 -11.82 -7.68
C ILE A 54 13.31 -13.11 -6.95
N CYS A 55 12.03 -13.47 -6.96
CA CYS A 55 11.52 -14.69 -6.36
C CYS A 55 12.22 -15.93 -6.94
N LEU A 56 12.27 -16.03 -8.27
CA LEU A 56 12.96 -17.13 -8.97
C LEU A 56 14.46 -17.19 -8.65
N ALA A 57 15.14 -16.05 -8.58
CA ALA A 57 16.58 -16.02 -8.29
C ALA A 57 16.93 -16.40 -6.84
N LEU A 58 16.01 -16.20 -5.91
CA LEU A 58 16.19 -16.50 -4.49
C LEU A 58 15.53 -17.82 -4.07
N ASP A 59 14.89 -18.52 -5.02
CA ASP A 59 14.12 -19.74 -4.78
C ASP A 59 13.06 -19.56 -3.67
N ILE A 60 12.33 -18.45 -3.74
CA ILE A 60 11.20 -18.14 -2.85
C ILE A 60 9.93 -17.96 -3.67
N SER A 61 8.78 -18.22 -3.07
CA SER A 61 7.49 -17.93 -3.70
C SER A 61 7.16 -16.43 -3.65
N ILE A 62 6.26 -15.99 -4.54
CA ILE A 62 5.68 -14.62 -4.47
C ILE A 62 5.01 -14.40 -3.11
N LYS A 63 4.34 -15.43 -2.56
CA LYS A 63 3.71 -15.33 -1.24
C LYS A 63 4.75 -14.97 -0.19
N GLU A 64 5.85 -15.72 -0.13
CA GLU A 64 6.94 -15.44 0.82
C GLU A 64 7.59 -14.08 0.61
N PHE A 65 7.67 -13.58 -0.63
CA PHE A 65 8.17 -12.24 -0.87
C PHE A 65 7.33 -11.18 -0.16
N PHE A 66 6.00 -11.28 -0.23
CA PHE A 66 5.07 -10.32 0.41
C PHE A 66 4.78 -10.62 1.89
N ASP A 67 5.19 -11.79 2.38
CA ASP A 67 5.12 -12.18 3.79
C ASP A 67 6.26 -11.49 4.59
N SER A 68 6.18 -10.17 4.73
CA SER A 68 7.12 -9.36 5.51
C SER A 68 6.39 -8.27 6.31
N PRO A 69 6.80 -8.03 7.56
CA PRO A 69 6.27 -6.92 8.37
C PRO A 69 6.43 -5.53 7.75
N CYS A 70 7.31 -5.39 6.75
CA CYS A 70 7.43 -4.15 5.98
C CYS A 70 6.13 -3.73 5.27
N PHE A 71 5.22 -4.67 5.01
CA PHE A 71 3.94 -4.40 4.38
C PHE A 71 2.81 -4.07 5.38
N ASP A 72 2.95 -4.42 6.66
CA ASP A 72 1.94 -4.16 7.69
C ASP A 72 1.60 -2.66 7.84
N GLN A 73 2.61 -1.79 7.69
CA GLN A 73 2.44 -0.33 7.76
C GLN A 73 1.59 0.22 6.60
N ILE A 74 1.49 -0.49 5.49
CA ILE A 74 0.63 -0.09 4.36
C ILE A 74 -0.83 -0.41 4.69
N ASP A 75 -1.08 -1.54 5.34
CA ASP A 75 -2.43 -1.96 5.71
C ASP A 75 -3.04 -1.05 6.80
N GLU A 76 -2.21 -0.52 7.72
CA GLU A 76 -2.66 0.46 8.72
C GLU A 76 -3.26 1.74 8.07
N ILE A 77 -2.71 2.19 6.93
CA ILE A 77 -3.24 3.34 6.18
C ILE A 77 -4.62 3.01 5.61
N LEU A 78 -4.83 1.78 5.13
CA LEU A 78 -6.12 1.32 4.62
C LEU A 78 -7.17 1.28 5.72
N GLU A 79 -6.83 0.79 6.91
CA GLU A 79 -7.72 0.78 8.06
C GLU A 79 -8.11 2.18 8.50
N THR A 80 -7.14 3.09 8.57
CA THR A 80 -7.39 4.50 8.91
C THR A 80 -8.34 5.14 7.92
N ARG A 81 -8.12 4.93 6.61
CA ARG A 81 -9.01 5.42 5.56
C ARG A 81 -10.42 4.86 5.69
N ARG A 82 -10.57 3.57 6.04
CA ARG A 82 -11.89 2.94 6.29
C ARG A 82 -12.61 3.59 7.47
N LYS A 83 -11.91 3.85 8.58
CA LYS A 83 -12.49 4.50 9.78
C LYS A 83 -13.03 5.91 9.45
N ILE A 84 -12.23 6.73 8.76
CA ILE A 84 -12.64 8.08 8.33
C ILE A 84 -13.92 8.03 7.47
N LEU A 85 -13.98 7.11 6.49
CA LEU A 85 -15.16 6.95 5.63
C LEU A 85 -16.42 6.55 6.41
N ILE A 86 -16.28 5.72 7.45
CA ILE A 86 -17.39 5.33 8.32
C ILE A 86 -17.88 6.54 9.12
N GLU A 87 -16.97 7.31 9.73
CA GLU A 87 -17.29 8.51 10.51
C GLU A 87 -18.01 9.57 9.67
N GLU A 88 -17.50 9.87 8.47
CA GLU A 88 -18.13 10.82 7.55
C GLU A 88 -19.56 10.42 7.16
N ASN A 89 -19.79 9.13 6.95
CA ASN A 89 -21.11 8.62 6.60
C ASN A 89 -22.08 8.69 7.79
N GLN A 90 -21.60 8.42 9.02
CA GLN A 90 -22.39 8.61 10.24
C GLN A 90 -22.76 10.09 10.43
N GLU A 91 -21.83 11.02 10.23
CA GLU A 91 -22.04 12.47 10.31
C GLU A 91 -23.09 12.95 9.29
N LYS A 92 -22.99 12.49 8.03
CA LYS A 92 -23.96 12.78 6.96
C LYS A 92 -25.36 12.25 7.31
N SER A 93 -25.46 11.05 7.89
CA SER A 93 -26.75 10.47 8.31
C SER A 93 -27.39 11.24 9.47
N ARG A 94 -26.61 11.76 10.42
CA ARG A 94 -27.06 12.63 11.52
C ARG A 94 -27.59 13.97 11.00
N LYS A 95 -26.90 14.60 10.04
CA LYS A 95 -27.32 15.88 9.42
C LYS A 95 -28.60 15.72 8.58
N LYS A 96 -28.76 14.60 7.87
CA LYS A 96 -29.98 14.30 7.09
C LYS A 96 -31.23 14.08 7.97
N LYS A 97 -31.07 13.51 9.18
CA LYS A 97 -32.17 13.41 10.16
C LYS A 97 -32.58 14.77 10.73
N LYS A 98 -31.64 15.69 10.98
CA LYS A 98 -31.94 17.04 11.50
C LYS A 98 -32.68 17.95 10.50
N GLY A 99 -32.55 17.71 9.19
CA GLY A 99 -33.22 18.52 8.15
C GLY A 99 -34.68 18.17 7.85
N LYS A 100 -35.22 17.09 8.42
CA LYS A 100 -36.57 16.57 8.06
C LYS A 100 -37.70 17.01 9.01
N GLY A 101 -37.46 17.96 9.92
CA GLY A 101 -38.38 18.36 11.00
C GLY A 101 -38.97 19.77 10.93
N LYS A 102 -39.02 20.44 9.77
CA LYS A 102 -39.79 21.69 9.60
C LYS A 102 -40.73 21.59 8.40
N LYS A 103 -41.89 21.00 8.64
CA LYS A 103 -43.12 21.20 7.85
C LYS A 103 -44.27 21.07 8.85
N GLU A 104 -44.58 22.19 9.50
CA GLU A 104 -45.87 22.40 10.15
C GLU A 104 -46.35 23.75 9.62
N ASP A 105 -47.18 23.68 8.58
CA ASP A 105 -48.15 24.71 8.30
C ASP A 105 -49.20 24.65 9.43
N PRO A 106 -49.65 25.81 9.92
CA PRO A 106 -51.09 25.97 9.98
C PRO A 106 -51.47 27.29 9.33
N ASP A 107 -52.04 27.16 8.14
CA ASP A 107 -53.14 28.04 7.76
C ASP A 107 -54.29 27.77 8.74
N SER A 108 -54.60 28.76 9.57
CA SER A 108 -55.91 28.88 10.18
C SER A 108 -56.22 30.37 10.30
N LYS A 109 -56.78 30.88 9.20
CA LYS A 109 -57.92 31.82 9.14
C LYS A 109 -58.54 32.12 10.52
N GLU A 110 -58.63 33.39 10.88
CA GLU A 110 -59.86 34.23 10.84
C GLU A 110 -59.53 35.65 11.33
#